data_AF-A0A3N6ILR7-F1
#
_entry.id   AF-A0A3N6ILR7-F1
#
_cell.length_a   1.000
_cell.length_b   1.000
_cell.length_c   1.000
_cell.angle_alpha   90.00
_cell.angle_beta   90.00
_cell.angle_gamma   90.00
#
_symmetry.space_group_name_H-M   'P 1'
#
loop_
_entity.id
_entity.type
_entity.pdbx_description
1 polymer ?
#
loop_
_entity_poly.entity_id
_entity_poly.type
_entity_poly.pdbx_seq_one_letter_code
_entity_poly.pdbx_strand_id
1 'polypeptide(L)'
;MSGLPAATRDWLTGPGLTRLWQGARRRLESNGVQATGSLRLTAMNAQERNDLSLLLGKPLTGAAVTVRLDVLDARLRASVAGIGLRQTLEELGPPLTDRRAARADVAARREQVWSSLASSLDASPLANQEWPRQWYDLLRRTGVPKGVTPEAAIRTLQQAVQVLTALLGPEGN
;
A
#
# COMPACT_ATOMS: atom_id res chain seq x y z
N MET A 1 -0.65 6.07 -22.33
CA MET A 1 0.13 5.89 -23.57
C MET A 1 1.25 4.94 -23.23
N SER A 2 1.28 3.75 -23.84
CA SER A 2 2.26 2.72 -23.50
C SER A 2 3.67 3.23 -23.74
N GLY A 3 4.47 3.30 -22.68
CA GLY A 3 5.83 3.85 -22.70
C GLY A 3 6.88 2.90 -23.27
N LEU A 4 6.54 1.62 -23.47
CA LEU A 4 7.44 0.59 -23.95
C LEU A 4 7.40 0.45 -25.48
N PRO A 5 8.55 0.47 -26.17
CA PRO A 5 8.62 0.07 -27.58
C PRO A 5 8.10 -1.36 -27.78
N ALA A 6 7.37 -1.62 -28.87
CA ALA A 6 6.73 -2.91 -29.13
C ALA A 6 7.74 -4.08 -29.10
N ALA A 7 8.88 -3.95 -29.77
CA ALA A 7 9.93 -4.99 -29.76
C ALA A 7 10.49 -5.26 -28.35
N THR A 8 10.59 -4.22 -27.50
CA THR A 8 11.00 -4.37 -26.11
C THR A 8 9.94 -5.08 -25.29
N ARG A 9 8.67 -4.74 -25.49
CA ARG A 9 7.53 -5.41 -24.86
C ARG A 9 7.52 -6.89 -25.23
N ASP A 10 7.64 -7.23 -26.50
CA ASP A 10 7.60 -8.61 -26.99
C ASP A 10 8.72 -9.45 -26.37
N TRP A 11 9.94 -8.92 -26.33
CA TRP A 11 11.06 -9.57 -25.67
C TRP A 11 10.82 -9.75 -24.16
N LEU A 12 10.31 -8.72 -23.47
CA LEU A 12 9.98 -8.79 -22.04
C LEU A 12 8.85 -9.79 -21.74
N THR A 13 7.88 -9.96 -22.66
CA THR A 13 6.82 -10.97 -22.55
C THR A 13 7.27 -12.39 -22.93
N GLY A 14 8.54 -12.57 -23.30
CA GLY A 14 9.10 -13.86 -23.67
C GLY A 14 8.95 -14.93 -22.57
N PRO A 15 8.83 -16.21 -22.94
CA PRO A 15 8.52 -17.29 -22.01
C PRO A 15 9.57 -17.42 -20.88
N GLY A 16 10.85 -17.15 -21.17
CA GLY A 16 11.93 -17.24 -20.19
C GLY A 16 11.86 -16.22 -19.05
N LEU A 17 11.07 -15.14 -19.18
CA LEU A 17 10.91 -14.11 -18.16
C LEU A 17 9.59 -14.21 -17.38
N THR A 18 8.69 -15.12 -17.77
CA THR A 18 7.35 -15.25 -17.15
C THR A 18 7.41 -15.44 -15.64
N ARG A 19 8.26 -16.38 -15.16
CA ARG A 19 8.40 -16.66 -13.72
C ARG A 19 9.02 -15.49 -12.96
N LEU A 20 9.93 -14.75 -13.59
CA LEU A 20 10.48 -13.53 -13.01
C LEU A 20 9.36 -12.51 -12.78
N TRP A 21 8.55 -12.20 -13.80
CA TRP A 21 7.51 -11.18 -13.68
C TRP A 21 6.41 -11.58 -12.70
N GLN A 22 5.99 -12.84 -12.70
CA GLN A 22 5.04 -13.34 -11.70
C GLN A 22 5.60 -13.22 -10.27
N GLY A 23 6.85 -13.61 -10.05
CA GLY A 23 7.50 -13.51 -8.75
C GLY A 23 7.72 -12.06 -8.30
N ALA A 24 8.19 -11.20 -9.21
CA ALA A 24 8.40 -9.77 -8.96
C ALA A 24 7.08 -9.08 -8.63
N ARG A 25 6.00 -9.34 -9.39
CA ARG A 25 4.65 -8.82 -9.12
C ARG A 25 4.16 -9.21 -7.72
N ARG A 26 4.20 -10.50 -7.37
CA ARG A 26 3.79 -10.97 -6.03
C ARG A 26 4.59 -10.27 -4.94
N ARG A 27 5.90 -10.11 -5.14
CA ARG A 27 6.78 -9.46 -4.16
C ARG A 27 6.47 -7.97 -4.02
N LEU A 28 6.28 -7.24 -5.12
CA LEU A 28 5.91 -5.83 -5.12
C LEU A 28 4.56 -5.61 -4.44
N GLU A 29 3.53 -6.38 -4.81
CA GLU A 29 2.21 -6.31 -4.16
C GLU A 29 2.28 -6.60 -2.65
N SER A 30 3.20 -7.46 -2.21
CA SER A 30 3.43 -7.73 -0.77
C SER A 30 4.22 -6.64 -0.05
N ASN A 31 5.08 -5.90 -0.77
CA ASN A 31 6.01 -4.92 -0.22
C ASN A 31 5.58 -3.45 -0.45
N GLY A 32 4.31 -3.20 -0.76
CA GLY A 32 3.82 -1.84 -0.98
C GLY A 32 4.22 -1.23 -2.33
N VAL A 33 4.35 -2.08 -3.35
CA VAL A 33 4.69 -1.71 -4.73
C VAL A 33 6.05 -0.98 -4.84
N GLN A 34 6.94 -1.27 -3.89
CA GLN A 34 8.32 -0.79 -3.89
C GLN A 34 9.24 -1.83 -4.52
N ALA A 35 10.21 -1.38 -5.32
CA ALA A 35 11.24 -2.23 -5.91
C ALA A 35 12.31 -2.62 -4.88
N THR A 36 11.90 -3.16 -3.73
CA THR A 36 12.79 -3.49 -2.61
C THR A 36 12.75 -4.98 -2.27
N GLY A 37 13.88 -5.48 -1.78
CA GLY A 37 14.08 -6.88 -1.43
C GLY A 37 14.56 -7.73 -2.62
N SER A 38 14.41 -9.04 -2.49
CA SER A 38 14.93 -10.00 -3.46
C SER A 38 13.92 -11.10 -3.78
N LEU A 39 13.99 -11.61 -5.00
CA LEU A 39 13.28 -12.78 -5.48
C LEU A 39 14.28 -13.90 -5.75
N ARG A 40 14.05 -15.09 -5.18
CA ARG A 40 14.84 -16.27 -5.50
C ARG A 40 14.10 -17.12 -6.53
N LEU A 41 14.73 -17.37 -7.66
CA LEU A 41 14.29 -18.32 -8.67
C LEU A 41 15.13 -19.59 -8.56
N THR A 42 14.49 -20.74 -8.62
CA THR A 42 15.13 -22.07 -8.53
C THR A 42 14.64 -22.96 -9.65
N ALA A 43 15.40 -24.02 -9.94
CA ALA A 43 15.14 -24.97 -11.01
C ALA A 43 14.93 -24.26 -12.36
N MET A 44 15.85 -23.35 -12.72
CA MET A 44 15.76 -22.61 -13.97
C MET A 44 16.16 -23.48 -15.15
N ASN A 45 15.33 -23.46 -16.20
CA ASN A 45 15.67 -24.09 -17.48
C ASN A 45 16.69 -23.25 -18.27
N ALA A 46 17.20 -23.78 -19.39
CA ALA A 46 18.22 -23.10 -20.19
C ALA A 46 17.74 -21.77 -20.79
N GLN A 47 16.49 -21.71 -21.25
CA GLN A 47 15.88 -20.50 -21.81
C GLN A 47 15.74 -19.40 -20.76
N GLU A 48 15.18 -19.73 -19.59
CA GLU A 48 15.06 -18.82 -18.45
C GLU A 48 16.43 -18.27 -18.03
N ARG A 49 17.44 -19.14 -17.97
CA ARG A 49 18.81 -18.74 -17.60
C ARG A 49 19.40 -17.79 -18.63
N ASN A 50 19.22 -18.05 -19.92
CA ASN A 50 19.70 -17.19 -20.99
C ASN A 50 19.03 -15.82 -20.94
N ASP A 51 17.70 -15.78 -20.92
CA ASP A 51 16.93 -14.52 -20.96
C ASP A 51 17.16 -13.68 -19.70
N LEU A 52 17.27 -14.31 -18.53
CA LEU A 52 17.66 -13.63 -17.30
C LEU A 52 19.10 -13.12 -17.35
N SER A 53 20.01 -13.84 -17.99
CA SER A 53 21.40 -13.38 -18.14
C SER A 53 21.47 -12.13 -19.00
N LEU A 54 20.71 -12.10 -20.10
CA LEU A 54 20.58 -10.94 -20.98
C LEU A 54 19.95 -9.76 -20.23
N LEU A 55 18.86 -9.98 -19.51
CA LEU A 55 18.18 -8.93 -18.74
C LEU A 55 19.05 -8.33 -17.64
N LEU A 56 19.79 -9.16 -16.91
CA LEU A 56 20.65 -8.72 -15.81
C LEU A 56 22.01 -8.21 -16.29
N GLY A 57 22.35 -8.40 -17.57
CA GLY A 57 23.64 -8.07 -18.15
C GLY A 57 24.80 -8.86 -17.53
N LYS A 58 24.54 -10.08 -17.06
CA LYS A 58 25.57 -10.96 -16.48
C LYS A 58 25.25 -12.44 -16.71
N PRO A 59 26.25 -13.29 -16.97
CA PRO A 59 26.01 -14.71 -17.17
C PRO A 59 25.53 -15.37 -15.88
N LEU A 60 24.42 -16.11 -15.97
CA LEU A 60 23.98 -17.03 -14.93
C LEU A 60 24.42 -18.44 -15.31
N THR A 61 25.16 -19.10 -14.41
CA THR A 61 25.65 -20.47 -14.63
C THR A 61 24.92 -21.51 -13.76
N GLY A 62 24.31 -21.08 -12.67
CA GLY A 62 23.58 -21.95 -11.73
C GLY A 62 22.12 -22.22 -12.11
N ALA A 63 21.54 -23.25 -11.48
CA ALA A 63 20.11 -23.57 -11.58
C ALA A 63 19.23 -22.70 -10.66
N ALA A 64 19.85 -21.85 -9.82
CA ALA A 64 19.16 -20.90 -8.96
C ALA A 64 19.82 -19.53 -9.02
N VAL A 65 19.01 -18.47 -8.91
CA VAL A 65 19.47 -17.08 -8.85
C VAL A 65 18.64 -16.30 -7.87
N THR A 66 19.30 -15.43 -7.11
CA THR A 66 18.63 -14.40 -6.30
C THR A 66 18.72 -13.08 -7.05
N VAL A 67 17.57 -12.56 -7.46
CA VAL A 67 17.43 -11.27 -8.15
C VAL A 67 17.05 -10.23 -7.13
N ARG A 68 17.89 -9.21 -6.98
CA ARG A 68 17.60 -8.00 -6.22
C ARG A 68 16.69 -7.09 -7.03
N LEU A 69 15.56 -6.70 -6.45
CA LEU A 69 14.52 -5.95 -7.17
C LEU A 69 14.93 -4.50 -7.46
N ASP A 70 15.73 -3.90 -6.57
CA ASP A 70 16.30 -2.57 -6.76
C ASP A 70 17.33 -2.55 -7.90
N VAL A 71 18.14 -3.60 -7.99
CA VAL A 71 19.09 -3.78 -9.10
C VAL A 71 18.36 -4.02 -10.41
N LEU A 72 17.32 -4.85 -10.41
CA LEU A 72 16.49 -5.10 -11.60
C LEU A 72 15.80 -3.81 -12.07
N ASP A 73 15.27 -3.02 -11.15
CA ASP A 73 14.64 -1.72 -11.42
C ASP A 73 15.62 -0.72 -12.03
N ALA A 74 16.82 -0.60 -11.46
CA ALA A 74 17.89 0.23 -12.04
C ALA A 74 18.30 -0.23 -13.44
N ARG A 75 18.37 -1.54 -13.68
CA ARG A 75 18.68 -2.10 -15.01
C ARG A 75 17.60 -1.81 -16.03
N LEU A 76 16.32 -1.93 -15.66
CA LEU A 76 15.21 -1.61 -16.55
C LEU A 76 15.21 -0.12 -16.95
N ARG A 77 15.47 0.79 -15.99
CA ARG A 77 15.62 2.22 -16.28
C ARG A 77 16.80 2.53 -17.21
N ALA A 78 17.91 1.81 -17.05
CA ALA A 78 19.11 1.98 -17.88
C ALA A 78 19.01 1.26 -19.24
N SER A 79 17.97 0.45 -19.46
CA SER A 79 17.75 -0.30 -20.70
C SER A 79 16.95 0.51 -21.72
N VAL A 80 16.77 -0.06 -22.92
CA VAL A 80 15.88 0.50 -23.96
C VAL A 80 14.44 0.69 -23.48
N ALA A 81 14.02 -0.03 -22.44
CA ALA A 81 12.71 0.18 -21.81
C ALA A 81 12.58 1.58 -21.20
N GLY A 82 13.67 2.17 -20.68
CA GLY A 82 13.68 3.52 -20.10
C GLY A 82 12.81 3.71 -18.86
N ILE A 83 12.18 2.65 -18.35
CA ILE A 83 11.19 2.70 -17.26
C ILE A 83 11.55 1.74 -16.13
N GLY A 84 11.09 2.05 -14.93
CA GLY A 84 11.33 1.22 -13.74
C GLY A 84 10.47 -0.04 -13.68
N LEU A 85 10.86 -0.97 -12.82
CA LEU A 85 10.23 -2.28 -12.61
C LEU A 85 8.72 -2.21 -12.38
N ARG A 86 8.27 -1.25 -11.57
CA ARG A 86 6.84 -1.04 -11.31
C ARG A 86 6.07 -0.78 -12.61
N GLN A 87 6.52 0.22 -13.37
CA GLN A 87 5.88 0.63 -14.61
C GLN A 87 5.99 -0.47 -15.67
N THR A 88 7.13 -1.19 -15.73
CA THR A 88 7.28 -2.36 -16.59
C THR A 88 6.21 -3.41 -16.28
N LEU A 89 5.99 -3.75 -15.01
CA LEU A 89 4.98 -4.74 -14.64
C LEU A 89 3.54 -4.28 -14.95
N GLU A 90 3.25 -2.99 -14.80
CA GLU A 90 1.95 -2.40 -15.17
C GLU A 90 1.72 -2.38 -16.68
N GLU A 91 2.76 -2.24 -17.51
CA GLU A 91 2.64 -2.33 -18.97
C GLU A 91 2.51 -3.79 -19.46
N LEU A 92 3.16 -4.73 -18.77
CA LEU A 92 3.16 -6.16 -19.12
C LEU A 92 1.92 -6.92 -18.62
N GLY A 93 1.06 -6.30 -17.79
CA GLY A 93 -0.09 -6.99 -17.19
C GLY A 93 -1.08 -6.05 -16.51
N PRO A 94 -1.96 -6.55 -15.63
CA PRO A 94 -2.93 -5.71 -14.94
C PRO A 94 -2.26 -4.72 -13.97
N PRO A 95 -2.93 -3.62 -13.58
CA PRO A 95 -2.39 -2.67 -12.60
C PRO A 95 -1.96 -3.34 -11.29
N LEU A 96 -0.85 -2.89 -10.69
CA LEU A 96 -0.38 -3.41 -9.41
C LEU A 96 -1.24 -2.86 -8.27
N THR A 97 -1.70 -3.75 -7.38
CA THR A 97 -2.47 -3.34 -6.19
C THR A 97 -1.54 -3.17 -5.00
N ASP A 98 -1.45 -1.97 -4.45
CA ASP A 98 -0.77 -1.74 -3.18
C ASP A 98 -1.65 -2.18 -2.00
N ARG A 99 -1.53 -3.47 -1.64
CA ARG A 99 -2.27 -4.04 -0.50
C ARG A 99 -1.84 -3.45 0.83
N ARG A 100 -0.61 -2.92 0.95
CA ARG A 100 -0.09 -2.33 2.19
C ARG A 100 -0.64 -0.92 2.37
N ALA A 101 -0.60 -0.08 1.33
CA ALA A 101 -1.23 1.23 1.34
C ALA A 101 -2.74 1.11 1.59
N ALA A 102 -3.43 0.18 0.91
CA ALA A 102 -4.86 -0.03 1.15
C ALA A 102 -5.18 -0.37 2.63
N ARG A 103 -4.35 -1.18 3.28
CA ARG A 103 -4.50 -1.47 4.72
C ARG A 103 -4.16 -0.27 5.60
N ALA A 104 -3.10 0.45 5.27
CA ALA A 104 -2.68 1.65 6.00
C ALA A 104 -3.73 2.76 5.89
N ASP A 105 -4.34 2.95 4.71
CA ASP A 105 -5.42 3.90 4.49
C ASP A 105 -6.65 3.56 5.31
N VAL A 106 -7.03 2.28 5.39
CA VAL A 106 -8.14 1.84 6.25
C VAL A 106 -7.82 2.10 7.73
N ALA A 107 -6.58 1.86 8.17
CA ALA A 107 -6.16 2.14 9.53
C ALA A 107 -6.15 3.65 9.82
N ALA A 108 -5.61 4.46 8.91
CA ALA A 108 -5.55 5.92 9.02
C ALA A 108 -6.94 6.55 9.06
N ARG A 109 -7.87 6.09 8.21
CA ARG A 109 -9.27 6.54 8.23
C ARG A 109 -9.97 6.21 9.56
N ARG A 110 -9.67 5.05 10.16
CA ARG A 110 -10.20 4.71 11.49
C ARG A 110 -9.61 5.60 12.58
N GLU A 111 -8.30 5.87 12.53
CA GLU A 111 -7.66 6.76 13.50
C GLU A 111 -8.19 8.19 13.37
N GLN A 112 -8.49 8.65 12.15
CA GLN A 112 -9.09 9.97 11.91
C GLN A 112 -10.44 10.14 12.61
N VAL A 113 -11.27 9.09 12.68
CA VAL A 113 -12.55 9.14 13.42
C VAL A 113 -12.29 9.41 14.90
N TRP A 114 -11.34 8.69 15.50
CA TRP A 114 -11.04 8.80 16.92
C TRP A 114 -10.28 10.08 17.26
N SER A 115 -9.36 10.55 16.41
CA SER A 115 -8.69 11.82 16.62
C SER A 115 -9.68 12.99 16.53
N SER A 116 -10.63 12.94 15.59
CA SER A 116 -11.68 13.95 15.48
C SER A 116 -12.58 14.01 16.70
N LEU A 117 -12.94 12.86 17.29
CA LEU A 117 -13.72 12.83 18.53
C LEU A 117 -12.91 13.41 19.70
N ALA A 118 -11.65 13.01 19.84
CA ALA A 118 -10.77 13.53 20.89
C ALA A 118 -10.62 15.05 20.78
N SER A 119 -10.32 15.58 19.59
CA SER A 119 -10.25 17.03 19.36
C SER A 119 -11.56 17.76 19.66
N SER A 120 -12.71 17.13 19.37
CA SER A 120 -14.02 17.74 19.66
C SER A 120 -14.30 17.79 21.16
N LEU A 121 -13.90 16.75 21.91
CA LEU A 121 -14.01 16.71 23.37
C LEU A 121 -13.07 17.73 24.02
N ASP A 122 -11.81 17.79 23.58
CA ASP A 122 -10.80 18.73 24.09
C ASP A 122 -11.19 20.20 23.85
N ALA A 123 -11.86 20.49 22.72
CA ALA A 123 -12.34 21.82 22.40
C ALA A 123 -13.66 22.19 23.09
N SER A 124 -14.32 21.23 23.73
CA SER A 124 -15.61 21.45 24.39
C SER A 124 -15.44 21.96 25.83
N PRO A 125 -16.42 22.71 26.38
CA PRO A 125 -16.48 23.05 27.81
C PRO A 125 -16.44 21.85 28.76
N LEU A 126 -16.66 20.63 28.24
CA LEU A 126 -16.63 19.39 29.00
C LEU A 126 -15.19 18.88 29.24
N ALA A 127 -14.16 19.45 28.61
CA ALA A 127 -12.78 18.96 28.66
C ALA A 127 -12.22 18.85 30.10
N ASN A 128 -12.70 19.68 31.03
CA ASN A 128 -12.28 19.66 32.43
C ASN A 128 -12.96 18.57 33.27
N GLN A 129 -13.93 17.84 32.72
CA GLN A 129 -14.62 16.75 33.39
C GLN A 129 -13.86 15.43 33.17
N GLU A 130 -13.99 14.49 34.10
CA GLU A 130 -13.31 13.18 33.98
C GLU A 130 -14.08 12.18 33.09
N TRP A 131 -15.41 12.29 33.06
CA TRP A 131 -16.27 11.35 32.34
C TRP A 131 -16.10 11.35 30.80
N PRO A 132 -15.77 12.45 30.09
CA PRO A 132 -15.61 12.41 28.63
C PRO A 132 -14.47 11.51 28.18
N ARG A 133 -13.40 11.42 28.98
CA ARG A 133 -12.28 10.49 28.71
C ARG A 133 -12.74 9.04 28.84
N GLN A 134 -13.53 8.73 29.86
CA GLN A 134 -14.10 7.38 30.05
C GLN A 134 -15.09 7.03 28.93
N TRP A 135 -15.90 8.00 28.49
CA TRP A 135 -16.82 7.83 27.36
C TRP A 135 -16.09 7.60 26.05
N TYR A 136 -15.01 8.35 25.79
CA TYR A 136 -14.12 8.13 24.65
C TYR A 136 -13.53 6.72 24.64
N ASP A 137 -12.97 6.26 25.78
CA ASP A 137 -12.36 4.94 25.88
C ASP A 137 -13.39 3.82 25.68
N LEU A 138 -14.61 4.00 26.20
CA LEU A 138 -15.72 3.07 25.98
C LEU A 138 -16.09 3.00 24.49
N LEU A 139 -16.28 4.15 23.83
CA LEU A 139 -16.61 4.21 22.40
C LEU A 139 -15.52 3.60 21.52
N ARG A 140 -14.24 3.88 21.83
CA ARG A 140 -13.09 3.34 21.10
C ARG A 140 -13.03 1.81 21.22
N ARG A 141 -13.38 1.26 22.39
CA ARG A 141 -13.48 -0.19 22.62
C ARG A 141 -14.65 -0.83 21.87
N THR A 142 -15.81 -0.17 21.80
CA THR A 142 -16.97 -0.69 21.06
C THR A 142 -16.77 -0.61 19.54
N GLY A 143 -15.97 0.36 19.08
CA GLY A 143 -15.68 0.57 17.68
C GLY A 143 -16.82 1.27 16.91
N VAL A 144 -16.59 1.50 15.62
CA VAL A 144 -17.59 2.07 14.70
C VAL A 144 -18.45 0.94 14.11
N PRO A 145 -19.80 1.06 14.10
CA PRO A 145 -20.68 0.05 13.51
C PRO A 145 -20.35 -0.29 12.05
N LYS A 146 -20.61 -1.54 11.65
CA LYS A 146 -20.41 -1.99 10.27
C LYS A 146 -21.30 -1.19 9.31
N GLY A 147 -20.75 -0.79 8.16
CA GLY A 147 -21.47 -0.07 7.11
C GLY A 147 -21.51 1.45 7.28
N VAL A 148 -21.03 1.99 8.40
CA VAL A 148 -20.91 3.44 8.60
C VAL A 148 -19.61 3.94 7.97
N THR A 149 -19.69 4.98 7.14
CA THR A 149 -18.48 5.60 6.57
C THR A 149 -17.74 6.42 7.63
N PRO A 150 -16.40 6.57 7.54
CA PRO A 150 -15.64 7.40 8.48
C PRO A 150 -16.20 8.83 8.63
N GLU A 151 -16.64 9.43 7.53
CA GLU A 151 -17.18 10.80 7.50
C GLU A 151 -18.53 10.88 8.21
N ALA A 152 -19.39 9.87 8.05
CA ALA A 152 -20.65 9.78 8.78
C ALA A 152 -20.41 9.61 10.28
N ALA A 153 -19.47 8.73 10.66
CA ALA A 153 -19.09 8.52 12.05
C ALA A 153 -18.55 9.82 12.69
N ILE A 154 -17.65 10.53 12.01
CA ILE A 154 -17.11 11.81 12.48
C ILE A 154 -18.24 12.81 12.74
N ARG A 155 -19.14 13.02 11.76
CA ARG A 155 -20.25 13.96 11.91
C ARG A 155 -21.16 13.60 13.09
N THR A 156 -21.55 12.33 13.22
CA THR A 156 -22.42 11.87 14.30
C THR A 156 -21.76 12.04 15.68
N LEU A 157 -20.47 11.72 15.80
CA LEU A 157 -19.72 11.88 17.04
C LEU A 157 -19.58 13.37 17.42
N GLN A 158 -19.30 14.25 16.45
CA GLN A 158 -19.26 15.70 16.67
C GLN A 158 -20.62 16.24 17.14
N GLN A 159 -21.72 15.80 16.51
CA GLN A 159 -23.08 16.17 16.94
C GLN A 159 -23.37 15.69 18.37
N ALA A 160 -22.96 14.47 18.72
CA ALA A 160 -23.12 13.96 20.08
C ALA A 160 -22.38 14.84 21.10
N VAL A 161 -21.15 15.27 20.80
CA VAL A 161 -20.40 16.21 21.67
C VAL A 161 -21.12 17.55 21.80
N GLN A 162 -21.67 18.11 20.72
CA GLN A 162 -22.44 19.35 20.75
C GLN A 162 -23.70 19.22 21.63
N VAL A 163 -24.45 18.13 21.49
CA VAL A 163 -25.65 17.87 22.30
C VAL A 163 -25.29 17.68 23.77
N LEU A 164 -24.25 16.90 24.07
CA LEU A 164 -23.78 16.70 25.45
C LEU A 164 -23.28 18.01 26.05
N THR A 165 -22.62 18.86 25.26
CA THR A 165 -22.21 20.20 25.70
C THR A 165 -23.41 21.09 26.00
N ALA A 166 -24.47 21.03 25.20
CA ALA A 166 -25.68 21.82 25.44
C ALA A 166 -26.45 21.36 26.70
N LEU A 167 -26.41 20.06 27.02
CA LEU A 167 -27.15 19.48 28.15
C LEU A 167 -26.37 19.46 29.47
N LEU A 168 -25.04 19.31 29.39
CA LEU A 168 -24.16 19.07 30.53
C LEU A 168 -23.03 20.10 30.64
N GLY A 169 -22.92 21.01 29.67
CA GLY A 169 -21.99 22.13 29.75
C GLY A 169 -22.37 23.02 30.93
N PRO A 170 -21.39 23.70 31.53
CA PRO A 170 -21.68 24.72 32.53
C PRO A 170 -22.64 25.73 31.88
N GLU A 171 -23.83 25.92 32.45
CA GLU A 171 -24.70 27.02 32.03
C GLU A 171 -23.86 28.30 32.10
N GLY A 172 -23.87 29.08 31.03
CA GLY A 172 -23.18 30.36 31.00
C GLY A 172 -23.64 31.19 32.19
N ASN A 173 -22.74 31.35 33.16
CA ASN A 173 -22.90 32.27 34.27
C ASN A 173 -22.71 33.70 33.80
#